data_AF-A0A947VSI9-F1
#
_entry.id   AF-A0A947VSI9-F1
#
_cell.length_a   1.000
_cell.length_b   1.000
_cell.length_c   1.000
_cell.angle_alpha   90.00
_cell.angle_beta   90.00
_cell.angle_gamma   90.00
#
_symmetry.space_group_name_H-M   'P 1'
#
loop_
_entity.id
_entity.type
_entity.pdbx_description
1 polymer ?
#
loop_
_entity_poly.entity_id
_entity_poly.type
_entity_poly.pdbx_seq_one_letter_code
_entity_poly.pdbx_strand_id
1 'polypeptide(L)'
;MKRLSNKKSILFFALLSIALAYGCGKKAAVVQETEPPKPRQIVIPTKQAEEIYRYSGEIYRDPFAPLTEKRMISASLQASGEAEKPNIGILDLKGISIDRNARMAILSGPMGSYILKNGKLFDSRNRLIRGITGSIEGKSVTLSTDDKFTKTFKLSGNE
;
A
#
# COMPACT_ATOMS: atom_id res chain seq x y z
N MET A 1 -88.77 60.54 27.69
CA MET A 1 -88.03 59.26 27.49
C MET A 1 -87.46 58.81 28.83
N LYS A 2 -87.92 57.67 29.38
CA LYS A 2 -87.52 57.14 30.71
C LYS A 2 -86.26 56.29 30.59
N ARG A 3 -85.24 56.58 31.42
CA ARG A 3 -83.99 55.81 31.58
C ARG A 3 -84.23 54.59 32.48
N LEU A 4 -83.98 53.37 32.00
CA LEU A 4 -83.79 52.16 32.83
C LEU A 4 -82.29 51.79 32.74
N SER A 5 -81.47 52.03 33.77
CA SER A 5 -81.30 51.36 35.08
C SER A 5 -80.49 50.06 34.99
N ASN A 6 -79.26 50.17 35.51
CA ASN A 6 -78.05 49.42 35.18
C ASN A 6 -77.65 48.53 36.37
N LYS A 7 -78.35 47.40 36.56
CA LYS A 7 -78.14 46.49 37.72
C LYS A 7 -77.50 45.13 37.37
N LYS A 8 -77.32 44.79 36.09
CA LYS A 8 -76.73 43.50 35.68
C LYS A 8 -75.21 43.53 35.46
N SER A 9 -74.60 44.72 35.37
CA SER A 9 -73.17 44.86 35.08
C SER A 9 -72.28 44.79 36.34
N ILE A 10 -72.82 45.11 37.52
CA ILE A 10 -72.06 45.11 38.79
C ILE A 10 -71.86 43.67 39.33
N LEU A 11 -72.79 42.75 39.04
CA LEU A 11 -72.71 41.36 39.50
C LEU A 11 -71.69 40.51 38.74
N PHE A 12 -71.32 40.93 37.51
CA PHE A 12 -70.32 40.25 36.68
C PHE A 12 -68.87 40.57 37.09
N PHE A 13 -68.60 41.78 37.60
CA PHE A 13 -67.26 42.16 38.03
C PHE A 13 -66.83 41.56 39.37
N ALA A 14 -67.78 41.23 40.25
CA ALA A 14 -67.49 40.59 41.54
C ALA A 14 -67.19 39.09 41.44
N LEU A 15 -67.64 38.42 40.37
CA LEU A 15 -67.41 36.99 40.15
C LEU A 15 -66.09 36.69 39.42
N LEU A 16 -65.53 37.69 38.71
CA LEU A 16 -64.25 37.57 38.01
C LEU A 16 -63.04 37.73 38.95
N SER A 17 -63.18 38.42 40.09
CA SER A 17 -62.09 38.65 41.05
C SER A 17 -61.82 37.47 41.99
N ILE A 18 -62.76 36.52 42.15
CA ILE A 18 -62.58 35.34 43.02
C ILE A 18 -61.79 34.22 42.32
N ALA A 19 -61.77 34.19 40.98
CA ALA A 19 -61.09 33.16 40.20
C ALA A 19 -59.56 33.33 40.09
N LEU A 20 -59.01 34.52 40.42
CA LEU A 20 -57.55 34.77 40.33
C LEU A 20 -56.77 34.47 41.62
N ALA A 21 -57.43 34.10 42.73
CA ALA A 21 -56.77 33.89 44.02
C ALA A 21 -56.35 32.44 44.32
N TYR A 22 -56.70 31.46 43.46
CA TYR A 22 -56.35 30.04 43.67
C TYR A 22 -55.60 29.47 42.46
N GLY A 23 -54.32 29.82 42.36
CA GLY A 23 -53.42 29.34 41.31
C GLY A 23 -51.97 29.15 41.79
N CYS A 24 -51.78 28.52 42.96
CA CYS A 24 -50.45 28.16 43.46
C CYS A 24 -49.97 26.87 42.77
N GLY A 25 -49.42 27.02 41.56
CA GLY A 25 -48.75 25.94 40.83
C GLY A 25 -47.26 25.90 41.17
N LYS A 26 -46.85 24.95 42.02
CA LYS A 26 -45.44 24.59 42.21
C LYS A 26 -44.86 24.14 40.86
N LYS A 27 -43.96 24.95 40.27
CA LYS A 27 -43.17 24.48 39.13
C LYS A 27 -42.07 23.55 39.66
N ALA A 28 -42.07 22.32 39.18
CA ALA A 28 -40.95 21.41 39.32
C ALA A 28 -39.70 22.09 38.74
N ALA A 29 -38.61 22.08 39.50
CA ALA A 29 -37.31 22.45 38.99
C ALA A 29 -36.96 21.49 37.85
N VAL A 30 -37.09 21.97 36.61
CA VAL A 30 -36.45 21.34 35.46
C VAL A 30 -34.96 21.55 35.68
N VAL A 31 -34.27 20.49 36.08
CA VAL A 31 -32.83 20.39 35.98
C VAL A 31 -32.52 20.53 34.49
N GLN A 32 -32.08 21.73 34.09
CA GLN A 32 -31.38 21.88 32.82
C GLN A 32 -30.10 21.06 32.96
N GLU A 33 -30.10 19.89 32.35
CA GLU A 33 -28.89 19.15 32.05
C GLU A 33 -28.03 20.09 31.20
N THR A 34 -27.03 20.66 31.87
CA THR A 34 -26.06 21.53 31.22
C THR A 34 -25.26 20.61 30.31
N GLU A 35 -25.51 20.72 29.01
CA GLU A 35 -24.73 20.02 28.00
C GLU A 35 -23.24 20.26 28.31
N PRO A 36 -22.41 19.20 28.38
CA PRO A 36 -21.02 19.35 28.78
C PRO A 36 -20.35 20.37 27.85
N PRO A 37 -19.55 21.32 28.37
CA PRO A 37 -18.90 22.31 27.54
C PRO A 37 -18.09 21.59 26.47
N LYS A 38 -18.52 21.75 25.20
CA LYS A 38 -17.82 21.19 24.04
C LYS A 38 -16.34 21.57 24.17
N PRO A 39 -15.41 20.60 24.23
CA PRO A 39 -14.02 20.91 24.47
C PRO A 39 -13.54 21.86 23.38
N ARG A 40 -12.96 22.99 23.79
CA ARG A 40 -12.34 23.94 22.86
C ARG A 40 -11.28 23.15 22.10
N GLN A 41 -11.47 22.98 20.79
CA GLN A 41 -10.49 22.34 19.94
C GLN A 41 -9.22 23.19 19.99
N ILE A 42 -8.17 22.64 20.60
CA ILE A 42 -6.83 23.21 20.53
C ILE A 42 -6.40 23.00 19.07
N VAL A 43 -6.47 24.06 18.27
CA VAL A 43 -5.90 24.05 16.93
C VAL A 43 -4.38 24.08 17.10
N ILE A 44 -3.77 22.90 17.10
CA ILE A 44 -2.32 22.78 17.09
C ILE A 44 -1.88 23.28 15.71
N PRO A 45 -1.07 24.35 15.60
CA PRO A 45 -0.58 24.81 14.32
C PRO A 45 0.26 23.69 13.70
N THR A 46 -0.15 23.23 12.53
CA THR A 46 0.58 22.22 11.77
C THR A 46 1.92 22.81 11.36
N LYS A 47 3.01 22.42 12.03
CA LYS A 47 4.36 22.83 11.67
C LYS A 47 4.64 22.28 10.27
N GLN A 48 4.66 23.16 9.28
CA GLN A 48 5.05 22.80 7.92
C GLN A 48 6.52 22.39 7.97
N ALA A 49 6.79 21.14 7.58
CA ALA A 49 8.16 20.65 7.47
C ALA A 49 8.85 21.46 6.37
N GLU A 50 9.92 22.16 6.71
CA GLU A 50 10.79 22.79 5.71
C GLU A 50 11.38 21.69 4.84
N GLU A 51 11.24 21.84 3.52
CA GLU A 51 11.84 20.93 2.56
C GLU A 51 13.36 21.07 2.63
N ILE A 52 14.02 20.11 3.31
CA ILE A 52 15.47 20.05 3.37
C ILE A 52 15.97 19.45 2.05
N TYR A 53 16.41 20.31 1.14
CA TYR A 53 17.06 19.89 -0.11
C TYR A 53 18.48 19.39 0.18
N ARG A 54 18.65 18.07 0.26
CA ARG A 54 19.98 17.44 0.35
C ARG A 54 20.51 17.13 -1.04
N TYR A 55 21.63 17.74 -1.40
CA TYR A 55 22.33 17.43 -2.65
C TYR A 55 23.14 16.13 -2.47
N SER A 56 22.70 15.05 -3.09
CA SER A 56 23.31 13.70 -2.99
C SER A 56 24.57 13.49 -3.83
N GLY A 57 25.11 14.56 -4.44
CA GLY A 57 26.25 14.49 -5.36
C GLY A 57 27.63 14.28 -4.74
N GLU A 58 27.74 14.05 -3.43
CA GLU A 58 29.03 13.79 -2.77
C GLU A 58 29.69 12.51 -3.29
N ILE A 59 28.89 11.49 -3.66
CA ILE A 59 29.37 10.21 -4.20
C ILE A 59 29.97 10.38 -5.61
N TYR A 60 29.62 11.47 -6.32
CA TYR A 60 30.05 11.73 -7.71
C TYR A 60 31.30 12.62 -7.83
N ARG A 61 31.92 13.02 -6.71
CA ARG A 61 33.11 13.89 -6.72
C ARG A 61 34.44 13.15 -6.83
N ASP A 62 34.43 11.83 -6.78
CA ASP A 62 35.65 11.04 -6.91
C ASP A 62 35.78 10.49 -8.35
N PRO A 63 36.74 10.99 -9.16
CA PRO A 63 36.96 10.51 -10.52
C PRO A 63 37.50 9.07 -10.56
N PHE A 64 37.92 8.51 -9.42
CA PHE A 64 38.32 7.11 -9.28
C PHE A 64 37.28 6.28 -8.51
N ALA A 65 36.13 6.86 -8.16
CA ALA A 65 35.04 6.08 -7.58
C ALA A 65 34.62 5.03 -8.62
N PRO A 66 34.67 3.75 -8.27
CA PRO A 66 34.28 2.72 -9.20
C PRO A 66 32.80 2.91 -9.54
N LEU A 67 32.49 3.13 -10.82
CA LEU A 67 31.13 3.16 -11.41
C LEU A 67 30.39 1.82 -11.31
N THR A 68 30.76 0.98 -10.35
CA THR A 68 30.00 -0.23 -10.14
C THR A 68 28.70 0.18 -9.47
N GLU A 69 27.67 0.34 -10.28
CA GLU A 69 26.32 -0.13 -10.00
C GLU A 69 26.39 -1.65 -9.69
N LYS A 70 27.14 -2.00 -8.64
CA LYS A 70 27.17 -3.31 -8.05
C LYS A 70 25.82 -3.41 -7.38
N ARG A 71 24.86 -4.01 -8.10
CA ARG A 71 23.98 -5.00 -7.46
C ARG A 71 24.86 -5.75 -6.48
N MET A 72 24.62 -5.56 -5.18
CA MET A 72 25.48 -6.06 -4.12
C MET A 72 25.41 -7.59 -4.13
N ILE A 73 26.15 -8.21 -5.05
CA ILE A 73 26.43 -9.63 -4.99
C ILE A 73 27.28 -9.79 -3.74
N SER A 74 26.76 -10.52 -2.77
CA SER A 74 27.42 -10.77 -1.49
C SER A 74 28.88 -11.20 -1.71
N ALA A 75 29.78 -10.72 -0.85
CA ALA A 75 31.21 -11.05 -0.94
C ALA A 75 31.46 -12.56 -0.94
N SER A 76 30.57 -13.34 -0.30
CA SER A 76 30.61 -14.81 -0.31
C SER A 76 30.33 -15.42 -1.69
N LEU A 77 29.37 -14.90 -2.46
CA LEU A 77 29.07 -15.37 -3.82
C LEU A 77 30.19 -15.04 -4.82
N GLN A 78 30.90 -13.93 -4.60
CA GLN A 78 32.07 -13.60 -5.41
C GLN A 78 33.23 -14.56 -5.16
N ALA A 79 33.44 -14.97 -3.89
CA ALA A 79 34.49 -15.90 -3.52
C ALA A 79 34.23 -17.35 -3.98
N SER A 80 32.97 -17.80 -4.01
CA SER A 80 32.62 -19.15 -4.45
C SER A 80 32.49 -19.31 -5.97
N GLY A 81 32.47 -18.19 -6.71
CA GLY A 81 32.17 -18.19 -8.16
C GLY A 81 30.72 -18.55 -8.49
N GLU A 82 29.83 -18.61 -7.48
CA GLU A 82 28.43 -18.95 -7.65
C GLU A 82 27.60 -17.70 -8.01
N ALA A 83 26.53 -17.93 -8.77
CA ALA A 83 25.55 -16.90 -9.05
C ALA A 83 24.41 -16.94 -8.02
N GLU A 84 23.81 -15.77 -7.79
CA GLU A 84 22.64 -15.63 -6.93
C GLU A 84 21.44 -16.40 -7.54
N LYS A 85 20.70 -17.13 -6.70
CA LYS A 85 19.52 -17.91 -7.11
C LYS A 85 18.34 -16.96 -7.42
N PRO A 86 17.91 -16.82 -8.68
CA PRO A 86 16.75 -15.99 -9.02
C PRO A 86 15.45 -16.71 -8.64
N ASN A 87 14.39 -15.93 -8.47
CA ASN A 87 13.04 -16.48 -8.43
C ASN A 87 12.64 -16.93 -9.85
N ILE A 88 12.50 -18.23 -10.09
CA ILE A 88 12.11 -18.74 -11.42
C ILE A 88 10.68 -18.29 -11.82
N GLY A 89 9.84 -17.94 -10.84
CA GLY A 89 8.46 -17.49 -11.05
C GLY A 89 8.31 -16.19 -11.84
N ILE A 90 9.36 -15.37 -11.91
CA ILE A 90 9.36 -14.06 -12.59
C ILE A 90 10.21 -14.06 -13.87
N LEU A 91 10.70 -15.22 -14.30
CA LEU A 91 11.45 -15.36 -15.54
C LEU A 91 10.50 -15.45 -16.74
N ASP A 92 11.01 -15.03 -17.89
CA ASP A 92 10.36 -15.15 -19.19
C ASP A 92 11.31 -15.84 -20.17
N LEU A 93 10.80 -16.82 -20.92
CA LEU A 93 11.55 -17.45 -22.00
C LEU A 93 11.60 -16.51 -23.21
N LYS A 94 12.80 -16.09 -23.58
CA LYS A 94 13.02 -15.21 -24.75
C LYS A 94 13.33 -15.98 -26.01
N GLY A 95 14.01 -17.12 -25.91
CA GLY A 95 14.37 -17.90 -27.08
C GLY A 95 14.97 -19.25 -26.74
N ILE A 96 14.96 -20.15 -27.72
CA ILE A 96 15.66 -21.43 -27.68
C ILE A 96 16.61 -21.45 -28.86
N SER A 97 17.89 -21.65 -28.60
CA SER A 97 18.93 -21.82 -29.61
C SER A 97 19.37 -23.28 -29.66
N ILE A 98 19.56 -23.80 -30.87
CA ILE A 98 20.00 -25.17 -31.11
C ILE A 98 21.32 -25.08 -31.85
N ASP A 99 22.39 -25.49 -31.17
CA ASP A 99 23.70 -25.67 -31.78
C ASP A 99 23.97 -27.18 -32.00
N ARG A 100 24.96 -27.52 -32.82
CA ARG A 100 25.36 -28.91 -33.12
C ARG A 100 25.69 -29.71 -31.85
N ASN A 101 26.20 -29.03 -30.83
CA ASN A 101 26.68 -29.65 -29.60
C ASN A 101 25.67 -29.58 -28.45
N ALA A 102 24.72 -28.65 -28.47
CA ALA A 102 23.79 -28.44 -27.36
C ALA A 102 22.55 -27.64 -27.76
N ARG A 103 21.43 -27.96 -27.09
CA ARG A 103 20.24 -27.10 -27.05
C ARG A 103 20.32 -26.19 -25.84
N MET A 104 20.06 -24.91 -26.05
CA MET A 104 20.16 -23.85 -25.04
C MET A 104 18.88 -23.02 -25.02
N ALA A 105 18.44 -22.60 -23.83
CA ALA A 105 17.33 -21.67 -23.69
C ALA A 105 17.79 -20.37 -23.02
N ILE A 106 17.26 -19.25 -23.49
CA ILE A 106 17.56 -17.92 -23.01
C ILE A 106 16.35 -17.42 -22.25
N LEU A 107 16.51 -17.20 -20.95
CA LEU A 107 15.49 -16.64 -20.07
C LEU A 107 15.90 -15.22 -19.67
N SER A 108 14.92 -14.36 -19.41
CA SER A 108 15.12 -12.99 -18.94
C SER A 108 14.31 -12.78 -17.67
N GLY A 109 14.83 -12.01 -16.74
CA GLY A 109 14.10 -11.56 -15.55
C GLY A 109 14.60 -10.20 -15.07
N PRO A 110 14.03 -9.65 -14.00
CA PRO A 110 14.42 -8.34 -13.45
C PRO A 110 15.90 -8.28 -13.05
N MET A 111 16.43 -9.42 -12.58
CA MET A 111 17.81 -9.59 -12.14
C MET A 111 18.78 -9.91 -13.30
N GLY A 112 18.34 -9.94 -14.55
CA GLY A 112 19.21 -10.12 -15.71
C GLY A 112 18.79 -11.27 -16.61
N SER A 113 19.71 -11.67 -17.49
CA SER A 113 19.53 -12.77 -18.44
C SER A 113 20.15 -14.05 -17.92
N TYR A 114 19.47 -15.17 -18.17
CA TYR A 114 19.89 -16.50 -17.77
C TYR A 114 19.93 -17.44 -18.96
N ILE A 115 20.85 -18.40 -18.92
CA ILE A 115 21.04 -19.38 -19.98
C ILE A 115 20.88 -20.76 -19.37
N LEU A 116 19.91 -21.53 -19.85
CA LEU A 116 19.80 -22.95 -19.53
C LEU A 116 20.55 -23.76 -20.58
N LYS A 117 21.57 -24.51 -20.17
CA LYS A 117 22.37 -25.40 -21.03
C LYS A 117 22.70 -26.68 -20.28
N ASN A 118 22.59 -27.82 -20.95
CA ASN A 118 22.91 -29.14 -20.36
C ASN A 118 22.21 -29.40 -19.02
N GLY A 119 20.96 -28.93 -18.91
CA GLY A 119 20.12 -29.03 -17.71
C GLY A 119 20.50 -28.13 -16.53
N LYS A 120 21.47 -27.23 -16.71
CA LYS A 120 21.97 -26.31 -15.68
C LYS A 120 21.71 -24.87 -16.08
N LEU A 121 21.37 -24.03 -15.10
CA LEU A 121 21.11 -22.60 -15.31
C LEU A 121 22.37 -21.79 -15.04
N PHE A 122 22.67 -20.85 -15.93
CA PHE A 122 23.81 -19.94 -15.84
C PHE A 122 23.34 -18.50 -15.85
N ASP A 123 24.04 -17.65 -15.11
CA ASP A 123 23.89 -16.19 -15.15
C ASP A 123 24.57 -15.60 -16.42
N SER A 124 24.28 -14.34 -16.72
CA SER A 124 24.94 -13.48 -17.71
C SER A 124 26.48 -13.54 -17.70
N ARG A 125 27.07 -13.79 -16.53
CA ARG A 125 28.53 -13.95 -16.33
C ARG A 125 29.02 -15.39 -16.50
N ASN A 126 28.21 -16.28 -17.07
CA ASN A 126 28.49 -17.71 -17.22
C ASN A 126 28.80 -18.44 -15.90
N ARG A 127 28.25 -17.94 -14.79
CA ARG A 127 28.35 -18.57 -13.47
C ARG A 127 27.19 -19.54 -13.28
N LEU A 128 27.48 -20.72 -12.72
CA LEU A 128 26.46 -21.72 -12.42
C LEU A 128 25.55 -21.23 -11.28
N ILE A 129 24.25 -21.36 -11.48
CA ILE A 129 23.24 -21.14 -10.45
C ILE A 129 22.89 -22.51 -9.87
N ARG A 130 23.27 -22.74 -8.61
CA ARG A 130 22.99 -24.00 -7.91
C ARG A 130 21.54 -24.03 -7.43
N GLY A 131 21.00 -25.24 -7.29
CA GLY A 131 19.63 -25.44 -6.81
C GLY A 131 18.54 -25.20 -7.86
N ILE A 132 18.89 -24.88 -9.12
CA ILE A 132 17.96 -24.82 -10.24
C ILE A 132 18.44 -25.73 -11.37
N THR A 133 17.59 -26.64 -11.80
CA THR A 133 17.77 -27.51 -12.96
C THR A 133 16.65 -27.27 -13.97
N GLY A 134 16.81 -27.79 -15.18
CA GLY A 134 15.72 -27.71 -16.14
C GLY A 134 15.85 -28.62 -17.34
N SER A 135 14.76 -28.76 -18.09
CA SER A 135 14.70 -29.48 -19.36
C SER A 135 14.20 -28.56 -20.48
N ILE A 136 14.62 -28.85 -21.71
CA ILE A 136 14.17 -28.12 -22.91
C ILE A 136 13.48 -29.11 -23.84
N GLU A 137 12.17 -28.96 -24.01
CA GLU A 137 11.30 -29.86 -24.78
C GLU A 137 10.57 -29.06 -25.86
N GLY A 138 11.00 -29.25 -27.12
CA GLY A 138 10.44 -28.51 -28.26
C GLY A 138 10.55 -27.00 -28.09
N LYS A 139 9.39 -26.32 -28.01
CA LYS A 139 9.26 -24.86 -27.78
C LYS A 139 9.01 -24.50 -26.31
N SER A 140 9.24 -25.44 -25.39
CA SER A 140 8.98 -25.29 -23.97
C SER A 140 10.23 -25.53 -23.13
N VAL A 141 10.31 -24.86 -22.00
CA VAL A 141 11.39 -25.00 -21.02
C VAL A 141 10.77 -25.22 -19.66
N THR A 142 11.17 -26.26 -18.96
CA THR A 142 10.74 -26.52 -17.58
C THR A 142 11.91 -26.30 -16.66
N LEU A 143 11.77 -25.41 -15.68
CA LEU A 143 12.75 -25.20 -14.62
C LEU A 143 12.21 -25.78 -13.31
N SER A 144 13.08 -26.45 -12.56
CA SER A 144 12.79 -27.03 -11.25
C SER A 144 13.84 -26.58 -10.23
N THR A 145 13.35 -26.17 -9.07
CA THR A 145 14.17 -25.74 -7.93
C THR A 145 14.33 -26.90 -6.94
N ASP A 146 15.35 -26.86 -6.08
CA ASP A 146 15.55 -27.78 -4.95
C ASP A 146 14.32 -27.88 -4.03
N ASP A 147 13.60 -26.78 -3.89
CA ASP A 147 12.32 -26.66 -3.17
C ASP A 147 11.14 -27.39 -3.85
N LYS A 148 11.41 -28.22 -4.88
CA LYS A 148 10.42 -28.90 -5.76
C LYS A 148 9.48 -27.98 -6.54
N PHE A 149 9.67 -26.67 -6.45
CA PHE A 149 8.94 -25.71 -7.25
C PHE A 149 9.33 -25.86 -8.73
N THR A 150 8.34 -26.06 -9.60
CA THR A 150 8.54 -26.27 -11.03
C THR A 150 7.71 -25.28 -11.82
N LYS A 151 8.31 -24.65 -12.84
CA LYS A 151 7.63 -23.73 -13.75
C LYS A 151 7.99 -24.05 -15.19
N THR A 152 6.97 -24.16 -16.02
CA THR A 152 7.12 -24.34 -17.48
C THR A 152 6.86 -23.03 -18.20
N PHE A 153 7.78 -22.68 -19.09
CA PHE A 153 7.72 -21.53 -19.97
C PHE A 153 7.50 -22.03 -21.39
N LYS A 154 6.55 -21.41 -22.09
CA LYS A 154 6.33 -21.64 -23.52
C LYS A 154 6.85 -20.44 -24.28
N LEU A 155 7.50 -20.69 -25.41
CA LEU A 155 7.94 -19.60 -26.28
C LEU A 155 6.70 -18.97 -26.92
N SER A 156 6.41 -17.71 -26.62
CA SER A 156 5.34 -16.97 -27.27
C SER A 156 5.78 -16.63 -28.70
N GLY A 157 5.43 -17.48 -29.65
CA GLY A 157 5.40 -17.09 -31.06
C GLY A 157 4.05 -16.43 -31.32
N ASN A 158 4.05 -15.16 -31.68
CA ASN A 158 2.96 -14.68 -32.52
C ASN A 158 3.10 -15.45 -33.84
N GLU A 159 2.07 -16.21 -34.20
CA GLU A 159 1.95 -16.84 -35.52
C GLU A 159 2.03 -15.79 -36.64
#